data_AF-A0A420NGZ4-F1
#
_entry.id   AF-A0A420NGZ4-F1
#
_cell.length_a   1.000
_cell.length_b   1.000
_cell.length_c   1.000
_cell.angle_alpha   90.00
_cell.angle_beta   90.00
_cell.angle_gamma   90.00
#
_symmetry.space_group_name_H-M   'P 1'
#
loop_
_entity.id
_entity.type
_entity.pdbx_description
1 polymer ?
#
loop_
_entity_poly.entity_id
_entity_poly.type
_entity_poly.pdbx_seq_one_letter_code
_entity_poly.pdbx_strand_id
1 'polypeptide(L)'
;MDHKPIEAFGASLQGYYNNKCLSDVVIRCNSQEFAVQNLVLFCHSDYFKKQLTEPWRESEDKIIEIADFDTNIVEAMLRFVYSFDCDVPPLPRQGLPDRR
;
A
#
# COMPACT_ATOMS: atom_id res chain seq x y z
N MET A 1 18.35 -20.37 -13.43
CA MET A 1 16.94 -20.80 -13.43
C MET A 1 16.18 -19.73 -14.19
N ASP A 2 15.58 -20.10 -15.32
CA ASP A 2 14.77 -19.18 -16.13
C ASP A 2 13.45 -18.93 -15.40
N HIS A 3 13.45 -17.99 -14.45
CA HIS A 3 12.19 -17.45 -13.96
C HIS A 3 11.43 -16.88 -15.15
N LYS A 4 10.15 -17.23 -15.27
CA LYS A 4 9.29 -16.60 -16.26
C LYS A 4 9.43 -15.09 -16.08
N PRO A 5 9.63 -14.28 -17.14
CA PRO A 5 9.98 -12.87 -17.02
C PRO A 5 9.09 -12.06 -16.04
N ILE A 6 7.82 -12.45 -15.92
CA ILE A 6 6.85 -11.87 -14.99
C ILE A 6 7.17 -12.14 -13.50
N GLU A 7 7.67 -13.32 -13.16
CA GLU A 7 8.04 -13.68 -11.78
C GLU A 7 9.30 -12.93 -11.34
N ALA A 8 10.28 -12.82 -12.23
CA ALA A 8 11.50 -12.06 -11.99
C ALA A 8 11.21 -10.55 -11.83
N PHE A 9 10.27 -10.02 -12.62
CA PHE A 9 9.79 -8.64 -12.47
C PHE A 9 9.05 -8.43 -11.15
N GLY A 10 8.16 -9.34 -10.76
CA GLY A 10 7.48 -9.26 -9.46
C GLY A 10 8.45 -9.27 -8.29
N ALA A 11 9.45 -10.16 -8.31
CA ALA A 11 10.49 -10.22 -7.29
C ALA A 11 11.35 -8.95 -7.23
N SER A 12 11.64 -8.31 -8.37
CA SER A 12 12.38 -7.04 -8.37
C SER A 12 11.54 -5.88 -7.85
N LEU A 13 10.24 -5.86 -8.13
CA LEU A 13 9.30 -4.85 -7.63
C LEU A 13 9.20 -4.88 -6.09
N GLN A 14 9.21 -6.07 -5.48
CA GLN A 14 9.20 -6.22 -4.01
C GLN A 14 10.36 -5.44 -3.33
N GLY A 15 11.51 -5.29 -3.97
CA GLY A 15 12.65 -4.53 -3.45
C GLY A 15 12.41 -3.01 -3.31
N TYR A 16 11.31 -2.51 -3.88
CA TYR A 16 10.90 -1.10 -3.78
C TYR A 16 9.84 -0.85 -2.71
N TYR A 17 9.36 -1.88 -2.02
CA TYR A 17 8.46 -1.73 -0.88
C TYR A 17 9.10 -0.89 0.23
N ASN A 18 8.39 0.18 0.65
CA ASN A 18 8.85 1.14 1.66
C ASN A 18 10.28 1.67 1.43
N ASN A 19 10.69 1.73 0.16
CA ASN A 19 12.02 2.16 -0.24
C ASN A 19 11.99 3.65 -0.58
N LYS A 20 12.93 4.44 -0.04
CA LYS A 20 12.98 5.89 -0.33
C LYS A 20 13.47 6.21 -1.75
N CYS A 21 14.16 5.27 -2.41
CA CYS A 21 14.61 5.45 -3.78
C CYS A 21 13.41 5.57 -4.72
N LEU A 22 13.34 6.66 -5.50
CA LEU A 22 12.26 6.97 -6.44
C LEU A 22 10.86 7.14 -5.82
N SER A 23 10.75 7.15 -4.49
CA SER A 23 9.48 7.45 -3.82
C SER A 23 9.15 8.93 -3.89
N ASP A 24 7.90 9.20 -4.24
CA ASP A 24 7.34 10.52 -4.53
C ASP A 24 6.01 10.76 -3.81
N VAL A 25 5.59 9.82 -2.95
CA VAL A 25 4.47 9.95 -2.01
C VAL A 25 4.77 9.23 -0.70
N VAL A 26 4.17 9.71 0.38
CA VAL A 26 4.14 9.05 1.68
C VAL A 26 2.71 8.65 2.00
N ILE A 27 2.49 7.38 2.32
CA ILE A 27 1.26 6.94 2.98
C ILE A 27 1.48 7.04 4.48
N ARG A 28 0.65 7.82 5.17
CA ARG A 28 0.67 7.95 6.62
C ARG A 28 -0.55 7.25 7.21
N CYS A 29 -0.31 6.35 8.15
CA CYS A 29 -1.36 5.69 8.91
C CYS A 29 -1.00 5.74 10.40
N ASN A 30 -1.82 6.44 11.19
CA ASN A 30 -1.51 6.74 12.59
C ASN A 30 -0.12 7.39 12.72
N SER A 31 0.78 6.76 13.48
CA SER A 31 2.15 7.23 13.70
C SER A 31 3.17 6.61 12.74
N GLN A 32 2.74 5.83 11.75
CA GLN A 32 3.63 5.18 10.79
C GLN A 32 3.55 5.84 9.42
N GLU A 33 4.69 5.85 8.74
CA GLU A 33 4.86 6.39 7.40
C GLU A 33 5.51 5.37 6.48
N PHE A 34 4.99 5.27 5.26
CA PHE A 34 5.46 4.37 4.22
C PHE A 34 5.83 5.19 2.99
N ALA A 35 7.10 5.08 2.55
CA ALA A 35 7.56 5.70 1.31
C ALA A 35 7.12 4.84 0.11
N VAL A 36 6.40 5.44 -0.83
CA VAL A 36 5.76 4.71 -1.95
C VAL A 36 6.02 5.43 -3.26
N GLN A 37 6.00 4.68 -4.36
CA GLN A 37 6.04 5.24 -5.71
C GLN A 37 4.60 5.37 -6.26
N ASN A 38 4.20 6.58 -6.63
CA ASN A 38 2.88 6.90 -7.17
C ASN A 38 2.49 6.01 -8.34
N LEU A 39 3.45 5.74 -9.25
CA LEU A 39 3.21 4.88 -10.41
C LEU A 39 2.71 3.49 -10.01
N VAL A 40 3.27 2.91 -8.96
CA VAL A 40 2.87 1.58 -8.47
C VAL A 40 1.45 1.65 -7.90
N LEU A 41 1.10 2.69 -7.13
CA LEU A 41 -0.28 2.88 -6.67
C LEU A 41 -1.28 3.05 -7.83
N PHE A 42 -0.89 3.80 -8.87
CA PHE A 42 -1.75 4.05 -10.03
C PHE A 42 -2.05 2.78 -10.81
N CYS A 43 -1.12 1.83 -10.87
CA CYS A 43 -1.34 0.52 -11.48
C CYS A 43 -2.43 -0.30 -10.76
N HIS A 44 -2.63 -0.06 -9.46
CA HIS A 44 -3.59 -0.80 -8.65
C HIS A 44 -4.92 -0.07 -8.44
N SER A 45 -4.96 1.26 -8.58
CA SER A 45 -6.18 2.03 -8.31
C SER A 45 -6.22 3.38 -9.01
N ASP A 46 -7.28 3.58 -9.80
CA ASP A 46 -7.62 4.90 -10.37
C ASP A 46 -7.95 5.94 -9.30
N TYR A 47 -8.33 5.52 -8.10
CA TYR A 47 -8.58 6.43 -6.98
C TYR A 47 -7.29 7.16 -6.58
N PHE A 48 -6.20 6.42 -6.33
CA PHE A 48 -4.91 7.03 -5.99
C PHE A 48 -4.37 7.90 -7.13
N LYS A 49 -4.61 7.48 -8.38
CA LYS A 49 -4.27 8.29 -9.55
C LYS A 49 -4.96 9.65 -9.51
N LYS A 50 -6.27 9.70 -9.31
CA LYS A 50 -7.01 10.98 -9.22
C LYS A 50 -6.55 11.80 -8.02
N GLN A 51 -6.50 11.18 -6.84
CA GLN A 51 -6.14 11.84 -5.59
C GLN A 51 -4.77 12.56 -5.66
N LEU A 52 -3.80 12.00 -6.38
CA LEU A 52 -2.42 12.53 -6.46
C LEU A 52 -2.14 13.38 -7.70
N THR A 53 -3.05 13.43 -8.68
CA THR A 53 -2.85 14.18 -9.93
C THR A 53 -3.80 15.36 -10.12
N GLU A 54 -4.96 15.32 -9.49
CA GLU A 54 -5.90 16.45 -9.44
C GLU A 54 -5.49 17.43 -8.32
N PRO A 55 -5.92 18.71 -8.36
CA PRO A 55 -5.48 19.77 -7.44
C PRO A 55 -6.12 19.64 -6.05
N TRP A 56 -5.85 18.52 -5.39
CA TRP A 56 -6.20 18.23 -4.01
C TRP A 56 -5.00 18.48 -3.11
N ARG A 57 -5.23 18.70 -1.81
CA ARG A 57 -4.16 18.95 -0.84
C ARG A 57 -3.13 17.81 -0.81
N GLU A 58 -3.59 16.57 -0.94
CA GLU A 58 -2.75 15.36 -0.99
C GLU A 58 -1.82 15.37 -2.21
N SER A 59 -2.22 16.01 -3.32
CA SER A 59 -1.40 16.17 -4.51
C SER A 59 -0.26 17.18 -4.32
N GLU A 60 -0.46 18.19 -3.45
CA GLU A 60 0.52 19.23 -3.12
C GLU A 60 1.51 18.71 -2.07
N ASP A 61 0.99 18.15 -0.99
CA ASP A 61 1.79 17.68 0.15
C ASP A 61 2.50 16.34 -0.12
N LYS A 62 2.07 15.61 -1.17
CA LYS A 62 2.53 14.25 -1.48
C LYS A 62 2.37 13.30 -0.29
N ILE A 63 1.31 13.49 0.49
CA ILE A 63 0.97 12.67 1.65
C ILE A 63 -0.48 12.19 1.49
N ILE A 64 -0.67 10.88 1.61
CA ILE A 64 -1.99 10.25 1.71
C ILE A 64 -2.19 9.80 3.15
N GLU A 65 -3.17 10.37 3.83
CA GLU A 65 -3.54 9.98 5.19
C GLU A 65 -4.62 8.89 5.17
N ILE A 66 -4.34 7.75 5.80
CA ILE A 66 -5.28 6.63 5.96
C ILE A 66 -5.52 6.44 7.46
N ALA A 67 -6.64 6.95 7.96
CA ALA A 67 -6.98 6.92 9.39
C ALA A 67 -8.06 5.88 9.74
N ASP A 68 -8.83 5.39 8.76
CA ASP A 68 -9.98 4.51 8.98
C ASP A 68 -9.60 3.02 9.19
N PHE A 69 -8.32 2.69 9.06
CA PHE A 69 -7.82 1.32 9.13
C PHE A 69 -6.66 1.20 10.12
N ASP A 70 -6.55 0.02 10.73
CA ASP A 70 -5.38 -0.32 11.53
C ASP A 70 -4.12 -0.38 10.66
N THR A 71 -3.00 0.05 11.22
CA THR A 71 -1.74 0.18 10.47
C THR A 71 -1.24 -1.13 9.88
N ASN A 72 -1.50 -2.27 10.53
CA ASN A 72 -1.16 -3.59 10.01
C ASN A 72 -1.97 -3.96 8.74
N ILE A 73 -3.20 -3.47 8.61
CA ILE A 73 -4.02 -3.68 7.41
C ILE A 73 -3.50 -2.83 6.26
N VAL A 74 -3.13 -1.57 6.52
CA VAL A 74 -2.49 -0.70 5.53
C VAL A 74 -1.13 -1.26 5.09
N GLU A 75 -0.35 -1.79 6.03
CA GLU A 75 0.92 -2.46 5.71
C GLU A 75 0.70 -3.69 4.82
N ALA A 76 -0.27 -4.54 5.14
CA ALA A 76 -0.62 -5.71 4.33
C ALA A 76 -1.10 -5.31 2.92
N MET A 77 -1.91 -4.27 2.81
CA MET A 77 -2.33 -3.69 1.53
C MET A 77 -1.12 -3.25 0.70
N LEU A 78 -0.17 -2.53 1.31
CA LEU A 78 1.03 -2.07 0.60
C LEU A 78 1.94 -3.22 0.20
N ARG A 79 2.10 -4.23 1.05
CA ARG A 79 2.83 -5.45 0.68
C ARG A 79 2.18 -6.14 -0.52
N PHE A 80 0.85 -6.23 -0.55
CA PHE A 80 0.13 -6.76 -1.70
C PHE A 80 0.38 -5.95 -2.98
N VAL A 81 0.38 -4.62 -2.89
CA VAL A 81 0.66 -3.73 -4.03
C VAL A 81 2.04 -3.99 -4.65
N TYR A 82 3.05 -4.38 -3.85
CA TYR A 82 4.41 -4.62 -4.35
C TYR A 82 4.74 -6.09 -4.64
N SER A 83 4.00 -7.04 -4.05
CA SER A 83 4.29 -8.47 -4.16
C SER A 83 3.24 -9.27 -4.93
N PHE A 84 2.04 -8.71 -5.13
CA PHE A 84 0.84 -9.41 -5.57
C PHE A 84 0.45 -10.60 -4.67
N ASP A 85 1.06 -10.70 -3.49
CA ASP A 85 0.77 -11.71 -2.49
C ASP A 85 0.13 -11.05 -1.27
N CYS A 86 -0.94 -11.66 -0.78
CA CYS A 86 -1.78 -11.10 0.27
C CYS A 86 -1.66 -11.97 1.52
N ASP A 87 -0.64 -11.73 2.31
CA ASP A 87 -0.46 -12.38 3.61
C ASP A 87 -1.20 -11.56 4.67
N VAL A 88 -2.53 -11.74 4.73
CA VAL A 88 -3.37 -11.01 5.69
C VAL A 88 -3.13 -11.59 7.10
N PRO A 89 -2.66 -10.80 8.08
CA PRO A 89 -2.54 -11.28 9.44
C PRO A 89 -3.92 -11.74 9.95
N PRO A 90 -3.99 -12.83 10.74
CA PRO A 90 -5.26 -13.34 11.23
C PRO A 90 -6.03 -12.24 11.97
N LEU A 91 -7.27 -11.97 11.52
CA LEU A 91 -8.13 -10.97 12.12
C LEU A 91 -8.26 -11.23 13.62
N PRO A 92 -8.21 -10.20 14.48
CA PRO A 92 -8.57 -10.35 15.88
C PRO A 92 -9.95 -10.99 15.95
N ARG A 93 -10.10 -12.07 16.74
CA ARG A 93 -11.42 -12.69 16.93
C ARG A 93 -12.34 -11.64 17.54
N GLN A 94 -13.20 -11.03 16.73
CA GLN A 94 -14.31 -10.25 17.24
C GLN A 94 -15.22 -11.24 17.96
N GLY A 95 -15.32 -11.11 19.28
CA GLY A 95 -16.25 -11.90 20.09
C GLY A 95 -17.65 -11.70 19.52
N LEU A 96 -18.23 -12.78 18.99
CA LEU A 96 -19.61 -12.79 18.54
C LEU A 96 -20.49 -12.35 19.73
N PRO A 97 -21.36 -11.33 19.59
CA PRO A 97 -22.28 -10.99 20.67
C PRO A 97 -23.18 -12.19 20.93
N ASP A 98 -23.20 -12.62 22.19
CA ASP A 98 -24.03 -13.70 22.71
C ASP A 98 -25.49 -13.40 22.35
N ARG A 99 -26.04 -14.17 21.39
CA ARG A 99 -27.45 -14.05 21.00
C ARG A 99 -28.29 -14.70 22.09
N ARG A 100 -28.74 -13.90 23.04
CA ARG A 100 -29.91 -14.21 23.87
C ARG A 100 -31.20 -13.96 23.10
#